data_AF-A0A8C1UQY1-F1
#
_entry.id   AF-A0A8C1UQY1-F1
#
_cell.length_a   1.000
_cell.length_b   1.000
_cell.length_c   1.000
_cell.angle_alpha   90.00
_cell.angle_beta   90.00
_cell.angle_gamma   90.00
#
_symmetry.space_group_name_H-M   'P 1'
#
loop_
_entity.id
_entity.type
_entity.pdbx_description
1 polymer ?
#
loop_
_entity_poly.entity_id
_entity_poly.type
_entity_poly.pdbx_seq_one_letter_code
_entity_poly.pdbx_strand_id
1 'polypeptide(L)'
;QIRLFKYFLICFEQQDMTGEMFMLERGEYPRWDTWSNSYRCDRLMSVRPIRMDPQDHRICLYECMNFDGRKMEVSDEDIPSLWCYGFQDRVASIQVNGGTWVGYQYPGYRGYQYLFEFGSYKHWNEWGAHHPQIQSVRRVRDMHTHPRGCFEMA
;
A
#
# COMPACT_ATOMS: atom_id res chain seq x y z
N GLN A 1 -21.08 1.58 7.91
CA GLN A 1 -20.18 2.18 8.92
C GLN A 1 -19.24 1.10 9.45
N ILE A 2 -17.93 1.34 9.36
CA ILE A 2 -16.88 0.46 9.90
C ILE A 2 -16.13 1.21 10.99
N ARG A 3 -15.75 0.50 12.05
CA ARG A 3 -15.03 1.05 13.20
C ARG A 3 -13.92 0.11 13.60
N LEU A 4 -12.67 0.60 13.57
CA LEU A 4 -11.50 -0.22 13.88
C LEU A 4 -10.79 0.31 15.12
N PHE A 5 -10.61 -0.58 16.09
CA PHE A 5 -10.06 -0.24 17.40
C PHE A 5 -8.65 -0.78 17.64
N LYS A 6 -8.24 -1.85 16.96
CA LYS A 6 -7.03 -2.59 17.34
C LYS A 6 -6.17 -3.13 16.20
N TYR A 7 -6.73 -3.34 15.01
CA TYR A 7 -6.05 -4.01 13.92
C TYR A 7 -6.10 -3.18 12.64
N PHE A 8 -5.01 -3.26 11.88
CA PHE A 8 -4.97 -2.85 10.49
C PHE A 8 -5.54 -4.00 9.65
N LEU A 9 -6.52 -3.69 8.81
CA LEU A 9 -7.20 -4.66 7.97
C LEU A 9 -6.99 -4.31 6.51
N ILE A 10 -6.84 -5.34 5.69
CA ILE A 10 -6.97 -5.22 4.25
C ILE A 10 -8.31 -5.85 3.87
N CYS A 11 -9.18 -5.04 3.27
CA CYS A 11 -10.49 -5.44 2.81
C CYS A 11 -10.48 -5.57 1.28
N PHE A 12 -11.40 -6.38 0.76
CA PHE A 12 -11.47 -6.67 -0.67
C PHE A 12 -12.89 -6.48 -1.19
N GLU A 13 -12.98 -6.01 -2.42
CA GLU A 13 -14.22 -5.83 -3.17
C GLU A 13 -15.02 -7.13 -3.29
N GLN A 14 -14.35 -8.27 -3.54
CA GLN A 14 -14.97 -9.55 -3.83
C GLN A 14 -14.70 -10.58 -2.71
N GLN A 15 -15.34 -11.74 -2.84
CA GLN A 15 -15.06 -12.88 -1.96
C GLN A 15 -13.63 -13.42 -2.21
N ASP A 16 -13.17 -14.28 -1.31
CA ASP A 16 -11.88 -14.98 -1.43
C ASP A 16 -10.65 -14.07 -1.59
N MET A 17 -10.69 -12.87 -1.02
CA MET A 17 -9.60 -11.89 -1.05
C MET A 17 -9.20 -11.43 -2.46
N THR A 18 -10.19 -11.20 -3.32
CA THR A 18 -10.00 -10.79 -4.72
C THR A 18 -10.65 -9.43 -5.04
N GLY A 19 -10.25 -8.83 -6.16
CA GLY A 19 -10.75 -7.51 -6.60
C GLY A 19 -9.98 -6.35 -5.97
N GLU A 20 -10.59 -5.16 -5.97
CA GLU A 20 -9.99 -3.96 -5.39
C GLU A 20 -9.68 -4.13 -3.89
N MET A 21 -8.54 -3.60 -3.45
CA MET A 21 -8.13 -3.62 -2.04
C MET A 21 -8.38 -2.28 -1.35
N PHE A 22 -8.81 -2.34 -0.08
CA PHE A 22 -9.03 -1.18 0.77
C PHE A 22 -8.24 -1.32 2.07
N MET A 23 -7.26 -0.44 2.25
CA MET A 23 -6.48 -0.39 3.49
C MET A 23 -7.31 0.32 4.56
N LEU A 24 -7.68 -0.41 5.63
CA LEU A 24 -8.37 0.16 6.78
C LEU A 24 -7.42 0.24 7.99
N GLU A 25 -7.17 1.46 8.43
CA GLU A 25 -6.38 1.77 9.62
C GLU A 25 -7.31 2.05 10.80
N ARG A 26 -6.74 2.34 11.97
CA ARG A 26 -7.54 2.74 13.13
C ARG A 26 -8.31 4.01 12.79
N GLY A 27 -9.64 3.95 12.89
CA GLY A 27 -10.49 5.07 12.54
C GLY A 27 -11.96 4.69 12.44
N GLU A 28 -12.75 5.70 12.07
CA GLU A 28 -14.17 5.55 11.77
C GLU A 28 -14.39 5.80 10.28
N TYR A 29 -15.07 4.86 9.65
CA TYR A 29 -15.38 4.93 8.23
C TYR A 29 -16.91 4.91 8.07
N PRO A 30 -17.58 6.07 8.14
CA PRO A 30 -19.04 6.15 8.17
C PRO A 30 -19.67 5.69 6.85
N ARG A 31 -18.97 5.87 5.72
CA ARG A 31 -19.47 5.58 4.37
C ARG A 31 -18.38 5.00 3.47
N TRP A 32 -18.79 4.41 2.35
CA TRP A 32 -17.86 3.71 1.46
C TRP A 32 -16.80 4.61 0.82
N ASP A 33 -17.16 5.87 0.56
CA ASP A 33 -16.27 6.93 0.05
C ASP A 33 -15.16 7.31 1.04
N THR A 34 -15.24 6.85 2.30
CA THR A 34 -14.21 7.12 3.32
C THR A 34 -13.12 6.05 3.37
N TRP A 35 -13.33 4.88 2.77
CA TRP A 35 -12.30 3.83 2.67
C TRP A 35 -11.82 3.55 1.24
N SER A 36 -12.61 3.95 0.23
CA SER A 36 -12.25 3.81 -1.17
C SER A 36 -11.52 5.06 -1.68
N ASN A 37 -10.24 4.92 -2.03
CA ASN A 37 -9.45 6.00 -2.62
C ASN A 37 -9.63 6.09 -4.16
N SER A 38 -10.29 5.11 -4.78
CA SER A 38 -10.55 5.06 -6.22
C SER A 38 -11.95 5.58 -6.58
N TYR A 39 -12.90 5.53 -5.64
CA TYR A 39 -14.32 5.79 -5.86
C TYR A 39 -14.98 4.89 -6.93
N ARG A 40 -14.41 3.70 -7.18
CA ARG A 40 -14.86 2.80 -8.26
C ARG A 40 -15.87 1.76 -7.79
N CYS A 41 -15.80 1.34 -6.54
CA CYS A 41 -16.68 0.33 -5.97
C CYS A 41 -17.00 0.60 -4.50
N ASP A 42 -18.25 0.31 -4.11
CA ASP A 42 -18.77 0.41 -2.75
C ASP A 42 -18.84 -0.94 -2.02
N ARG A 43 -18.53 -2.05 -2.73
CA ARG A 43 -18.58 -3.41 -2.19
C ARG A 43 -17.37 -3.71 -1.32
N LEU A 44 -17.64 -4.41 -0.22
CA LEU A 44 -16.63 -4.95 0.68
C LEU A 44 -17.12 -6.33 1.12
N MET A 45 -16.51 -7.38 0.57
CA MET A 45 -17.05 -8.74 0.65
C MET A 45 -16.13 -9.71 1.40
N SER A 46 -14.84 -9.39 1.56
CA SER A 46 -13.92 -10.16 2.38
C SER A 46 -12.85 -9.26 3.03
N VAL A 47 -12.24 -9.76 4.11
CA VAL A 47 -11.27 -9.00 4.92
C VAL A 47 -10.29 -9.94 5.60
N ARG A 48 -9.04 -9.51 5.78
CA ARG A 48 -8.07 -10.17 6.65
C ARG A 48 -7.25 -9.16 7.47
N PRO A 49 -6.74 -9.57 8.65
CA PRO A 49 -5.74 -8.78 9.35
C PRO A 49 -4.44 -8.70 8.55
N ILE A 50 -3.77 -7.57 8.68
CA ILE A 50 -2.41 -7.35 8.14
C ILE A 50 -1.40 -7.74 9.21
N ARG A 51 -0.42 -8.56 8.84
CA ARG A 51 0.68 -8.92 9.73
C ARG A 51 1.71 -7.80 9.67
N MET A 52 1.92 -7.11 10.78
CA MET A 52 3.00 -6.13 10.87
C MET A 52 4.33 -6.85 10.93
N ASP A 53 5.22 -6.51 10.01
CA ASP A 53 6.62 -6.90 10.05
C ASP A 53 7.40 -5.88 10.89
N PRO A 54 8.06 -6.30 12.00
CA PRO A 54 8.84 -5.40 12.85
C PRO A 54 10.19 -4.99 12.23
N GLN A 55 10.57 -5.53 11.06
CA GLN A 55 11.78 -5.12 10.36
C GLN A 55 11.69 -3.67 9.85
N ASP A 56 12.85 -3.03 9.72
CA ASP A 56 12.96 -1.72 9.07
C ASP A 56 12.34 -1.76 7.67
N HIS A 57 11.63 -0.69 7.31
CA HIS A 57 10.85 -0.66 6.08
C HIS A 57 11.80 -0.49 4.90
N ARG A 58 11.84 -1.49 4.01
CA ARG A 58 12.61 -1.43 2.76
C ARG A 58 11.87 -2.07 1.58
N ILE A 59 11.70 -1.31 0.51
CA ILE A 59 11.06 -1.74 -0.74
C ILE A 59 11.87 -1.27 -1.95
N CYS A 60 11.95 -2.11 -2.98
CA CYS A 60 12.56 -1.77 -4.26
C CYS A 60 11.51 -1.90 -5.37
N LEU A 61 11.33 -0.83 -6.14
CA LEU A 61 10.41 -0.74 -7.27
C LEU A 61 11.19 -0.84 -8.58
N TYR A 62 10.66 -1.58 -9.55
CA TYR A 62 11.29 -1.80 -10.85
C TYR A 62 10.34 -1.45 -11.98
N GLU A 63 10.87 -0.77 -12.99
CA GLU A 63 10.13 -0.35 -14.19
C GLU A 63 9.67 -1.54 -15.04
N CYS A 64 10.49 -2.59 -15.12
CA CYS A 64 10.20 -3.81 -15.90
C CYS A 64 9.83 -4.99 -14.99
N MET A 65 9.29 -6.04 -15.62
CA MET A 65 9.01 -7.32 -14.95
C MET A 65 10.32 -8.00 -14.55
N ASN A 66 10.26 -8.96 -13.64
CA ASN A 66 11.41 -9.77 -13.22
C ASN A 66 12.61 -8.96 -12.67
N PHE A 67 12.34 -7.84 -12.01
CA PHE A 67 13.33 -6.99 -11.33
C PHE A 67 14.35 -6.33 -12.28
N ASP A 68 13.88 -5.95 -13.46
CA ASP A 68 14.72 -5.36 -14.51
C ASP A 68 14.39 -3.88 -14.77
N GLY A 69 15.20 -3.23 -15.59
CA GLY A 69 15.06 -1.83 -15.98
C GLY A 69 15.46 -0.86 -14.88
N ARG A 70 14.89 0.35 -14.93
CA ARG A 70 15.15 1.34 -13.90
C ARG A 70 14.62 0.87 -12.55
N LYS A 71 15.40 1.08 -11.49
CA LYS A 71 15.01 0.76 -10.10
C LYS A 71 14.99 1.98 -9.19
N MET A 72 14.15 1.92 -8.16
CA MET A 72 14.11 2.87 -7.05
C MET A 72 14.02 2.09 -5.75
N GLU A 73 15.00 2.28 -4.87
CA GLU A 73 14.99 1.72 -3.52
C GLU A 73 14.50 2.78 -2.54
N VAL A 74 13.52 2.42 -1.71
CA VAL A 74 12.94 3.26 -0.68
C VAL A 74 13.18 2.58 0.66
N SER A 75 13.81 3.30 1.58
CA SER A 75 14.11 2.83 2.93
C SER A 75 13.62 3.86 3.93
N ASP A 76 12.79 3.44 4.88
CA ASP A 76 12.32 4.28 5.97
C ASP A 76 11.81 5.68 5.57
N GLU A 77 11.12 5.77 4.43
CA GLU A 77 10.46 7.00 3.97
C GLU A 77 9.10 6.69 3.31
N ASP A 78 8.16 7.64 3.40
CA ASP A 78 6.91 7.59 2.64
C ASP A 78 7.05 8.47 1.40
N ILE A 79 6.66 7.96 0.23
CA ILE A 79 6.87 8.62 -1.05
C ILE A 79 5.52 9.06 -1.63
N PRO A 80 5.12 10.33 -1.45
CA PRO A 80 3.85 10.84 -1.96
C PRO A 80 3.84 11.02 -3.48
N SER A 81 5.01 11.02 -4.15
CA SER A 81 5.11 11.08 -5.60
C SER A 81 6.43 10.48 -6.08
N LEU A 82 6.38 9.38 -6.84
CA LEU A 82 7.57 8.76 -7.44
C LEU A 82 8.34 9.73 -8.36
N TRP A 83 7.62 10.65 -9.00
CA TRP A 83 8.17 11.70 -9.87
C TRP A 83 9.15 12.63 -9.16
N CYS A 84 8.94 12.90 -7.87
CA CYS A 84 9.84 13.76 -7.07
C CYS A 84 11.24 13.15 -6.90
N TYR A 85 11.36 11.82 -7.08
CA TYR A 85 12.62 11.08 -7.02
C TYR A 85 13.10 10.69 -8.42
N GLY A 86 12.54 11.34 -9.45
CA GLY A 86 12.88 11.13 -10.85
C GLY A 86 12.37 9.82 -11.44
N PHE A 87 11.65 8.99 -10.70
CA PHE A 87 11.03 7.76 -11.20
C PHE A 87 9.74 8.07 -11.98
N GLN A 88 9.22 7.12 -12.74
CA GLN A 88 8.01 7.30 -13.55
C GLN A 88 6.80 6.64 -12.87
N ASP A 89 5.65 6.60 -13.54
CA ASP A 89 4.45 5.94 -13.05
C ASP A 89 4.41 4.43 -13.31
N ARG A 90 5.36 3.91 -14.10
CA ARG A 90 5.43 2.49 -14.42
C ARG A 90 6.22 1.70 -13.39
N VAL A 91 5.54 0.78 -12.69
CA VAL A 91 6.14 -0.21 -11.78
C VAL A 91 5.62 -1.60 -12.13
N ALA A 92 6.49 -2.47 -12.64
CA ALA A 92 6.11 -3.78 -13.17
C ALA A 92 6.62 -4.96 -12.34
N SER A 93 7.57 -4.75 -11.43
CA SER A 93 7.94 -5.72 -10.40
C SER A 93 8.45 -5.03 -9.13
N ILE A 94 8.36 -5.72 -7.98
CA ILE A 94 8.65 -5.16 -6.65
C ILE A 94 9.36 -6.20 -5.79
N GLN A 95 10.33 -5.76 -4.98
CA GLN A 95 10.91 -6.56 -3.90
C GLN A 95 10.70 -5.84 -2.57
N VAL A 96 9.98 -6.47 -1.64
CA VAL A 96 9.83 -5.99 -0.26
C VAL A 96 10.79 -6.77 0.62
N ASN A 97 11.80 -6.05 1.12
CA ASN A 97 12.86 -6.64 1.91
C ASN A 97 12.66 -6.41 3.42
N GLY A 98 11.67 -5.61 3.80
CA GLY A 98 11.31 -5.37 5.19
C GLY A 98 10.10 -4.45 5.32
N GLY A 99 9.32 -4.67 6.37
CA GLY A 99 8.13 -3.88 6.68
C GLY A 99 6.94 -4.20 5.77
N THR A 100 5.85 -3.48 6.00
CA THR A 100 4.62 -3.56 5.20
C THR A 100 4.35 -2.23 4.52
N TRP A 101 3.94 -2.28 3.25
CA TRP A 101 3.77 -1.10 2.41
C TRP A 101 2.42 -1.09 1.71
N VAL A 102 1.95 0.11 1.34
CA VAL A 102 0.83 0.29 0.43
C VAL A 102 1.28 1.15 -0.74
N GLY A 103 1.12 0.64 -1.96
CA GLY A 103 1.29 1.42 -3.18
C GLY A 103 -0.05 1.91 -3.73
N TYR A 104 0.01 3.03 -4.42
CA TYR A 104 -1.15 3.74 -4.94
C TYR A 104 -0.98 4.11 -6.40
N GLN A 105 -2.07 4.03 -7.15
CA GLN A 105 -2.10 4.33 -8.59
C GLN A 105 -1.67 5.77 -8.91
N TYR A 106 -2.02 6.73 -8.06
CA TYR A 106 -1.77 8.16 -8.28
C TYR A 106 -0.92 8.79 -7.17
N PRO A 107 -0.30 9.96 -7.43
CA PRO A 107 0.39 10.74 -6.40
C PRO A 107 -0.56 11.16 -5.27
N GLY A 108 -0.01 11.31 -4.07
CA GLY A 108 -0.73 11.69 -2.86
C GLY A 108 -1.61 10.57 -2.30
N TYR A 109 -1.22 9.31 -2.50
CA TYR A 109 -1.91 8.13 -1.96
C TYR A 109 -3.35 7.97 -2.47
N ARG A 110 -3.58 8.22 -3.76
CA ARG A 110 -4.92 8.20 -4.40
C ARG A 110 -5.07 7.07 -5.41
N GLY A 111 -6.32 6.73 -5.74
CA GLY A 111 -6.66 5.67 -6.70
C GLY A 111 -6.66 4.29 -6.05
N TYR A 112 -6.45 3.26 -6.87
CA TYR A 112 -6.34 1.88 -6.40
C TYR A 112 -5.19 1.71 -5.40
N GLN A 113 -5.41 0.85 -4.41
CA GLN A 113 -4.46 0.54 -3.34
C GLN A 113 -3.96 -0.88 -3.49
N TYR A 114 -2.67 -1.11 -3.23
CA TYR A 114 -2.04 -2.43 -3.33
C TYR A 114 -1.20 -2.68 -2.08
N LEU A 115 -1.50 -3.76 -1.37
CA LEU A 115 -0.75 -4.17 -0.18
C LEU A 115 0.50 -4.95 -0.59
N PHE A 116 1.64 -4.56 -0.05
CA PHE A 116 2.92 -5.24 -0.24
C PHE A 116 3.47 -5.69 1.11
N GLU A 117 3.50 -7.00 1.31
CA GLU A 117 4.12 -7.67 2.46
C GLU A 117 5.51 -8.21 2.03
N PHE A 118 6.31 -8.67 2.98
CA PHE A 118 7.64 -9.23 2.69
C PHE A 118 7.59 -10.27 1.57
N GLY A 119 8.39 -10.09 0.53
CA GLY A 119 8.34 -10.96 -0.64
C GLY A 119 8.87 -10.34 -1.93
N SER A 120 8.72 -11.09 -3.01
CA SER A 120 9.18 -10.73 -4.34
C SER A 120 8.04 -10.91 -5.32
N TYR A 121 7.68 -9.84 -6.02
CA TYR A 121 6.56 -9.78 -6.95
C TYR A 121 7.11 -9.52 -8.35
N LYS A 122 7.17 -10.54 -9.20
CA LYS A 122 7.85 -10.46 -10.51
C LYS A 122 7.01 -9.81 -11.61
N HIS A 123 5.70 -9.75 -11.40
CA HIS A 123 4.72 -9.19 -12.32
C HIS A 123 3.61 -8.45 -11.57
N TRP A 124 3.05 -7.39 -12.17
CA TRP A 124 2.02 -6.56 -11.50
C TRP A 124 0.70 -7.25 -11.16
N ASN A 125 0.43 -8.37 -11.84
CA ASN A 125 -0.70 -9.25 -11.53
C ASN A 125 -0.56 -9.91 -10.15
N GLU A 126 0.66 -10.08 -9.62
CA GLU A 126 0.91 -10.73 -8.33
C GLU A 126 0.43 -9.88 -7.13
N TRP A 127 0.22 -8.58 -7.32
CA TRP A 127 -0.41 -7.70 -6.33
C TRP A 127 -1.82 -7.25 -6.73
N GLY A 128 -2.42 -7.91 -7.74
CA GLY A 128 -3.80 -7.66 -8.16
C GLY A 128 -4.02 -6.39 -8.98
N ALA A 129 -2.97 -5.76 -9.52
CA ALA A 129 -3.14 -4.62 -10.42
C ALA A 129 -3.50 -5.07 -11.85
N HIS A 130 -4.34 -4.30 -12.54
CA HIS A 130 -4.65 -4.53 -13.96
C HIS A 130 -3.58 -3.95 -14.91
N HIS A 131 -2.87 -2.92 -14.47
CA HIS A 131 -1.81 -2.24 -15.22
C HIS A 131 -0.65 -1.93 -14.25
N PRO A 132 0.60 -1.85 -14.74
CA PRO A 132 1.77 -1.59 -13.90
C PRO A 132 1.90 -0.10 -13.52
N GLN A 133 0.84 0.49 -12.94
CA GLN A 133 0.81 1.91 -12.59
C GLN A 133 0.86 2.09 -11.07
N ILE A 134 1.95 2.66 -10.57
CA ILE A 134 2.12 3.09 -9.17
C ILE A 134 2.83 4.44 -9.18
N GLN A 135 2.31 5.40 -8.42
CA GLN A 135 2.86 6.76 -8.38
C GLN A 135 3.10 7.28 -6.95
N SER A 136 2.65 6.56 -5.93
CA SER A 136 3.06 6.83 -4.55
C SER A 136 3.08 5.53 -3.75
N VAL A 137 3.94 5.48 -2.73
CA VAL A 137 4.06 4.36 -1.80
C VAL A 137 4.19 4.90 -0.38
N ARG A 138 3.62 4.23 0.60
CA ARG A 138 3.81 4.56 2.01
C ARG A 138 3.94 3.31 2.85
N ARG A 139 4.53 3.47 4.02
CA ARG A 139 4.64 2.42 5.02
C ARG A 139 3.33 2.28 5.77
N VAL A 140 3.00 1.05 6.12
CA VAL A 140 2.02 0.75 7.15
C VAL A 140 2.76 0.72 8.48
N ARG A 141 2.32 1.55 9.43
CA ARG A 141 2.94 1.65 10.75
C ARG A 141 1.88 1.63 11.83
N ASP A 142 2.12 0.86 12.89
CA ASP A 142 1.39 1.03 14.12
C ASP A 142 1.99 2.21 14.91
N MET A 143 1.24 3.30 14.94
CA MET A 143 1.62 4.56 15.59
C MET A 143 1.83 4.40 17.11
N HIS A 144 1.30 3.35 17.74
CA HIS A 144 1.47 3.10 19.18
C HIS A 144 2.75 2.31 19.54
N THR A 145 3.40 1.65 18.59
CA THR A 145 4.57 0.78 18.87
C THR A 145 5.87 1.29 18.26
N HIS A 146 5.82 2.34 17.44
CA HIS A 146 7.02 2.96 16.88
C HIS A 146 7.55 4.08 17.80
N PRO A 147 8.72 3.94 18.44
CA PRO A 147 9.30 4.99 19.28
C PRO A 147 9.68 6.27 18.53
N ARG A 148 9.64 6.27 17.19
CA ARG A 148 9.92 7.43 16.33
C ARG A 148 8.66 8.12 15.79
N GLY A 149 7.47 7.71 16.24
CA GLY A 149 6.17 8.24 15.79
C GLY A 149 5.62 9.42 16.58
N CYS A 150 6.29 9.87 17.65
CA CYS A 150 5.90 11.07 18.38
C CYS A 150 6.32 12.32 17.58
N PHE A 151 5.44 12.81 16.71
CA PHE A 151 5.44 14.22 16.38
C PHE A 151 4.70 14.94 17.52
N GLU A 152 5.45 15.63 18.38
CA GLU A 152 4.86 16.68 19.21
C GLU A 152 4.31 17.75 18.27
N MET A 153 3.00 17.97 18.32
CA MET A 153 2.45 19.19 17.74
C MET A 153 2.75 20.33 18.70
N ALA A 154 3.59 21.27 18.26
CA ALA A 154 3.68 22.60 18.84
C ALA A 154 2.40 23.41 18.53
#